data_AF-A0A7Y4ZVI6-F1
#
_entry.id   AF-A0A7Y4ZVI6-F1
#
_cell.length_a   1.000
_cell.length_b   1.000
_cell.length_c   1.000
_cell.angle_alpha   90.00
_cell.angle_beta   90.00
_cell.angle_gamma   90.00
#
_symmetry.space_group_name_H-M   'P 1'
#
loop_
_entity.id
_entity.type
_entity.pdbx_description
1 polymer ?
#
loop_
_entity_poly.entity_id
_entity_poly.type
_entity_poly.pdbx_seq_one_letter_code
_entity_poly.pdbx_strand_id
1 'polypeptide(L)'
;LGLATLCRYEPWTLALGFAVASTVTAIRRRPRALGGFAPALLALTGVVLWMAWNAHAHDGPLHFFDRVAKFRRASESGDASWATKVLVYPTAFVRGSPELTLGAAVLVGIAALRSELRRRTGPLLGVMVFAFAALVYGNVRDGAPTHHAERPMLPLFVLVAMLLCDALARAVANRAESRRGLVRVLGMVTAGAAIVSYAGRYRDYPGTGEAARDAQLARGAALRSEAHLTVDPCAYEHFALIAAYGAPERVTTLPTRKLPVTDACPAVDTK
;
A
#
# COMPACT_ATOMS: atom_id res chain seq x y z
N LEU A 1 4.49 10.74 -6.45
CA LEU A 1 4.34 10.60 -4.98
C LEU A 1 3.21 11.51 -4.47
N GLY A 2 3.26 12.83 -4.64
CA GLY A 2 2.22 13.74 -4.12
C GLY A 2 0.77 13.44 -4.57
N LEU A 3 0.54 13.03 -5.82
CA LEU A 3 -0.80 12.58 -6.25
C LEU A 3 -1.20 11.25 -5.60
N ALA A 4 -0.25 10.32 -5.46
CA ALA A 4 -0.51 9.03 -4.84
C ALA A 4 -0.89 9.17 -3.35
N THR A 5 -0.33 10.17 -2.65
CA THR A 5 -0.67 10.45 -1.26
C THR A 5 -2.07 11.07 -1.09
N LEU A 6 -2.67 11.64 -2.14
CA LEU A 6 -4.08 12.07 -2.12
C LEU A 6 -5.04 10.90 -2.33
N CYS A 7 -4.63 9.88 -3.10
CA CYS A 7 -5.49 8.74 -3.38
C CYS A 7 -5.50 7.73 -2.23
N ARG A 8 -4.36 7.52 -1.56
CA ARG A 8 -4.24 6.58 -0.44
C ARG A 8 -3.14 6.98 0.55
N TYR A 9 -3.18 6.38 1.74
CA TYR A 9 -2.25 6.65 2.84
C TYR A 9 -0.97 5.79 2.81
N GLU A 10 -0.94 4.66 2.11
CA GLU A 10 0.27 3.80 2.08
C GLU A 10 1.47 4.50 1.42
N PRO A 11 1.29 5.31 0.35
CA PRO A 11 2.37 6.12 -0.22
C PRO A 11 2.93 7.22 0.71
N TRP A 12 2.28 7.51 1.84
CA TRP A 12 2.71 8.60 2.74
C TRP A 12 4.09 8.31 3.36
N THR A 13 4.34 7.06 3.73
CA THR A 13 5.62 6.66 4.33
C THR A 13 6.78 6.80 3.32
N LEU A 14 6.52 6.47 2.05
CA LEU A 14 7.48 6.71 0.97
C LEU A 14 7.68 8.19 0.67
N ALA A 15 6.60 8.98 0.67
CA ALA A 15 6.69 10.43 0.49
C ALA A 15 7.54 11.07 1.60
N LEU A 16 7.34 10.65 2.85
CA LEU A 16 8.14 11.12 3.99
C LEU A 16 9.60 10.70 3.88
N GLY A 17 9.86 9.41 3.60
CA GLY A 17 11.24 8.92 3.40
C GLY A 17 11.94 9.65 2.25
N PHE A 18 11.26 9.84 1.12
CA PHE A 18 11.76 10.60 -0.02
C PHE A 18 12.04 12.06 0.36
N ALA A 19 11.11 12.72 1.05
CA ALA A 19 11.28 14.11 1.48
C ALA A 19 12.50 14.27 2.40
N VAL A 20 12.70 13.36 3.36
CA VAL A 20 13.89 13.35 4.22
C VAL A 20 15.16 13.14 3.39
N ALA A 21 15.19 12.15 2.50
CA ALA A 21 16.35 11.87 1.65
C ALA A 21 16.71 13.06 0.73
N SER A 22 15.70 13.69 0.11
CA SER A 22 15.88 14.89 -0.71
C SER A 22 16.38 16.07 0.10
N THR A 23 15.83 16.31 1.29
CA THR A 23 16.24 17.38 2.20
C THR A 23 17.70 17.20 2.65
N VAL A 24 18.08 16.00 3.09
CA VAL A 24 19.47 15.68 3.46
C VAL A 24 20.41 15.89 2.28
N THR A 25 20.00 15.49 1.08
CA THR A 25 20.79 15.69 -0.14
C THR A 25 20.95 17.17 -0.47
N ALA A 26 19.88 17.96 -0.35
CA ALA A 26 19.92 19.40 -0.57
C ALA A 26 20.88 20.07 0.40
N ILE A 27 20.77 19.79 1.71
CA ILE A 27 21.65 20.30 2.77
C ILE A 27 23.12 19.96 2.47
N ARG A 28 23.42 18.70 2.14
CA ARG A 28 24.80 18.26 1.83
C ARG A 28 25.40 18.93 0.60
N ARG A 29 24.57 19.32 -0.36
CA ARG A 29 25.01 20.02 -1.58
C ARG A 29 25.13 21.53 -1.42
N ARG A 30 24.91 22.08 -0.20
CA ARG A 30 24.89 23.51 0.13
C ARG A 30 23.95 24.27 -0.82
N PRO A 31 22.63 24.18 -0.60
CA PRO A 31 21.65 24.71 -1.54
C PRO A 31 21.79 26.23 -1.57
N ARG A 32 22.10 26.79 -2.76
CA ARG A 32 22.16 28.25 -2.96
C ARG A 32 20.76 28.89 -3.05
N ALA A 33 19.69 28.08 -3.11
CA ALA A 33 18.31 28.55 -3.25
C ALA A 33 17.28 27.52 -2.71
N LEU A 34 16.06 28.00 -2.42
CA LEU A 34 14.89 27.21 -2.00
C LEU A 34 14.55 26.05 -2.95
N GLY A 35 14.97 26.13 -4.23
CA GLY A 35 14.73 25.08 -5.24
C GLY A 35 15.25 23.70 -4.85
N GLY A 36 16.24 23.61 -3.95
CA GLY A 36 16.74 22.32 -3.43
C GLY A 36 15.72 21.54 -2.60
N PHE A 37 14.73 22.21 -1.98
CA PHE A 37 13.70 21.59 -1.15
C PHE A 37 12.39 21.32 -1.90
N ALA A 38 12.24 21.84 -3.12
CA ALA A 38 11.01 21.70 -3.91
C ALA A 38 10.54 20.23 -4.08
N PRO A 39 11.41 19.23 -4.32
CA PRO A 39 10.98 17.84 -4.41
C PRO A 39 10.38 17.29 -3.09
N ALA A 40 10.94 17.68 -1.95
CA ALA A 40 10.47 17.26 -0.64
C ALA A 40 9.09 17.88 -0.34
N LEU A 41 8.94 19.17 -0.61
CA LEU A 41 7.66 19.88 -0.45
C LEU A 41 6.58 19.28 -1.34
N LEU A 42 6.88 19.04 -2.61
CA LEU A 42 5.95 18.46 -3.59
C LEU A 42 5.52 17.02 -3.21
N ALA A 43 6.44 16.22 -2.65
CA ALA A 43 6.13 14.88 -2.19
C ALA A 43 5.15 14.88 -1.00
N LEU A 44 5.29 15.86 -0.09
CA LEU A 44 4.49 15.98 1.13
C LEU A 44 3.18 16.76 0.93
N THR A 45 2.99 17.46 -0.19
CA THR A 45 1.80 18.29 -0.43
C THR A 45 0.49 17.55 -0.17
N GLY A 46 0.33 16.35 -0.74
CA GLY A 46 -0.90 15.56 -0.54
C GLY A 46 -1.12 15.13 0.92
N VAL A 47 -0.05 14.82 1.65
CA VAL A 47 -0.10 14.44 3.07
C VAL A 47 -0.56 15.63 3.92
N VAL A 48 0.08 16.78 3.73
CA VAL A 48 -0.21 18.01 4.50
C VAL A 48 -1.63 18.50 4.21
N LEU A 49 -2.04 18.53 2.94
CA LEU A 49 -3.40 18.94 2.57
C LEU A 49 -4.46 18.01 3.17
N TRP A 50 -4.23 16.70 3.15
CA TRP A 50 -5.16 15.75 3.77
C TRP A 50 -5.23 15.92 5.29
N MET A 51 -4.09 16.09 5.96
CA MET A 51 -4.06 16.33 7.42
C MET A 51 -4.74 17.65 7.78
N ALA A 52 -4.53 18.71 6.99
CA ALA A 52 -5.19 20.00 7.19
C ALA A 52 -6.71 19.90 7.00
N TRP A 53 -7.17 19.18 5.96
CA TRP A 53 -8.58 18.92 5.74
C TRP A 53 -9.20 18.14 6.91
N ASN A 54 -8.55 17.09 7.39
CA ASN A 54 -9.06 16.33 8.54
C ASN A 54 -9.10 17.15 9.82
N ALA A 55 -8.10 18.01 10.06
CA ALA A 55 -8.12 18.90 11.21
C ALA A 55 -9.25 19.95 11.14
N HIS A 56 -9.67 20.33 9.93
CA HIS A 56 -10.78 21.24 9.71
C HIS A 56 -12.15 20.53 9.83
N ALA A 57 -12.29 19.34 9.24
CA ALA A 57 -13.57 18.65 9.11
C ALA A 57 -13.89 17.66 10.25
N HIS A 58 -12.90 17.29 11.06
CA HIS A 58 -13.01 16.25 12.09
C HIS A 58 -12.22 16.62 13.35
N ASP A 59 -12.26 15.77 14.38
CA ASP A 59 -11.63 15.99 15.69
C ASP A 59 -10.08 16.02 15.69
N GLY A 60 -9.44 16.01 14.51
CA GLY A 60 -7.99 16.11 14.40
C GLY A 60 -7.39 15.66 13.07
N PRO A 61 -6.11 15.98 12.82
CA PRO A 61 -5.43 15.70 11.54
C PRO A 61 -5.24 14.21 11.23
N LEU A 62 -5.34 13.35 12.25
CA LEU A 62 -5.17 11.90 12.15
C LEU A 62 -6.47 11.14 12.47
N HIS A 63 -7.63 11.82 12.48
CA HIS A 63 -8.94 11.23 12.80
C HIS A 63 -9.22 9.91 12.04
N PHE A 64 -8.78 9.82 10.77
CA PHE A 64 -8.95 8.61 9.96
C PHE A 64 -8.19 7.39 10.50
N PHE A 65 -6.99 7.56 11.09
CA PHE A 65 -6.24 6.45 11.69
C PHE A 65 -6.96 5.90 12.91
N ASP A 66 -7.57 6.77 13.72
CA ASP A 66 -8.35 6.35 14.88
C ASP A 66 -9.56 5.54 14.47
N ARG A 67 -10.26 5.96 13.40
CA ARG A 67 -11.40 5.19 12.85
C ARG A 67 -10.98 3.82 12.34
N VAL A 68 -9.90 3.74 11.56
CA VAL A 68 -9.37 2.46 11.07
C VAL A 68 -8.98 1.56 12.23
N ALA A 69 -8.26 2.09 13.21
CA ALA A 69 -7.79 1.30 14.34
C ALA A 69 -8.96 0.84 15.24
N LYS A 70 -9.97 1.68 15.47
CA LYS A 70 -11.20 1.28 16.16
C LYS A 70 -11.95 0.18 15.39
N PHE A 71 -12.16 0.36 14.09
CA PHE A 71 -12.82 -0.64 13.24
C PHE A 71 -12.08 -1.98 13.28
N ARG A 72 -10.75 -1.95 13.17
CA ARG A 72 -9.95 -3.16 13.13
C ARG A 72 -9.89 -3.87 14.48
N ARG A 73 -9.83 -3.13 15.58
CA ARG A 73 -9.96 -3.71 16.94
C ARG A 73 -11.33 -4.31 17.20
N ALA A 74 -12.39 -3.73 16.63
CA ALA A 74 -13.74 -4.27 16.72
C ALA A 74 -13.97 -5.48 15.79
N SER A 75 -13.13 -5.64 14.77
CA SER A 75 -13.13 -6.81 13.89
C SER A 75 -12.28 -7.93 14.49
N GLU A 76 -12.53 -9.19 14.12
CA GLU A 76 -11.70 -10.35 14.57
C GLU A 76 -10.19 -10.19 14.24
N SER A 77 -9.84 -9.32 13.30
CA SER A 77 -8.43 -9.02 12.97
C SER A 77 -7.69 -8.25 14.07
N GLY A 78 -8.39 -7.69 15.06
CA GLY A 78 -7.82 -7.06 16.25
C GLY A 78 -7.09 -8.04 17.17
N ASP A 79 -7.59 -9.27 17.26
CA ASP A 79 -7.14 -10.32 18.20
C ASP A 79 -5.95 -11.13 17.70
N ALA A 80 -5.40 -10.79 16.53
CA ALA A 80 -4.21 -11.46 16.00
C ALA A 80 -3.02 -11.33 16.96
N SER A 81 -2.26 -12.42 17.13
CA SER A 81 -1.04 -12.42 17.93
C SER A 81 -0.04 -11.35 17.44
N TRP A 82 0.81 -10.84 18.35
CA TRP A 82 1.83 -9.85 17.99
C TRP A 82 2.74 -10.37 16.86
N ALA A 83 3.10 -11.66 16.89
CA ALA A 83 3.97 -12.30 15.91
C ALA A 83 3.31 -12.29 14.53
N THR A 84 2.01 -12.61 14.47
CA THR A 84 1.21 -12.47 13.25
C THR A 84 1.26 -11.03 12.75
N LYS A 85 1.01 -10.03 13.62
CA LYS A 85 1.02 -8.62 13.20
C LYS A 85 2.39 -8.17 12.65
N VAL A 86 3.50 -8.66 13.19
CA VAL A 86 4.85 -8.32 12.69
C VAL A 86 5.17 -9.04 11.37
N LEU A 87 4.81 -10.32 11.25
CA LEU A 87 5.18 -11.15 10.10
C LEU A 87 4.27 -11.00 8.88
N VAL A 88 3.11 -10.32 9.00
CA VAL A 88 2.17 -10.10 7.90
C VAL A 88 2.86 -9.49 6.67
N TYR A 89 3.57 -8.38 6.80
CA TYR A 89 4.23 -7.74 5.66
C TYR A 89 5.47 -8.46 5.13
N PRO A 90 6.39 -8.98 5.97
CA PRO A 90 7.46 -9.86 5.50
C PRO A 90 6.93 -11.03 4.67
N THR A 91 5.89 -11.69 5.18
CA THR A 91 5.26 -12.83 4.48
C THR A 91 4.61 -12.38 3.18
N ALA A 92 3.89 -11.26 3.18
CA ALA A 92 3.25 -10.71 2.00
C ALA A 92 4.25 -10.22 0.93
N PHE A 93 5.45 -9.74 1.32
CA PHE A 93 6.51 -9.43 0.36
C PHE A 93 6.96 -10.67 -0.40
N VAL A 94 7.28 -11.73 0.36
CA VAL A 94 7.80 -13.00 -0.16
C VAL A 94 6.75 -13.70 -1.02
N ARG A 95 5.51 -13.81 -0.53
CA ARG A 95 4.41 -14.47 -1.25
C ARG A 95 3.88 -13.63 -2.40
N GLY A 96 3.81 -12.32 -2.21
CA GLY A 96 3.26 -11.38 -3.19
C GLY A 96 4.15 -11.20 -4.41
N SER A 97 5.48 -11.35 -4.28
CA SER A 97 6.39 -11.42 -5.44
C SER A 97 7.70 -12.10 -5.04
N PRO A 98 7.79 -13.44 -5.13
CA PRO A 98 9.01 -14.17 -4.78
C PRO A 98 10.17 -13.78 -5.70
N GLU A 99 9.91 -13.48 -6.97
CA GLU A 99 10.91 -13.02 -7.93
C GLU A 99 11.51 -11.66 -7.59
N LEU A 100 10.70 -10.67 -7.18
CA LEU A 100 11.23 -9.38 -6.73
C LEU A 100 11.93 -9.51 -5.37
N THR A 101 11.48 -10.42 -4.52
CA THR A 101 12.15 -10.72 -3.25
C THR A 101 13.56 -11.26 -3.48
N LEU A 102 13.71 -12.25 -4.35
CA LEU A 102 15.02 -12.78 -4.73
C LEU A 102 15.90 -11.70 -5.36
N GLY A 103 15.34 -10.91 -6.28
CA GLY A 103 16.04 -9.79 -6.89
C GLY A 103 16.52 -8.76 -5.86
N ALA A 104 15.67 -8.39 -4.89
CA ALA A 104 16.03 -7.50 -3.81
C ALA A 104 17.18 -8.05 -2.95
N ALA A 105 17.13 -9.34 -2.60
CA ALA A 105 18.20 -10.00 -1.85
C ALA A 105 19.54 -9.97 -2.60
N VAL A 106 19.52 -10.30 -3.90
CA VAL A 106 20.70 -10.23 -4.77
C VAL A 106 21.24 -8.79 -4.86
N LEU A 107 20.36 -7.82 -5.05
CA LEU A 107 20.74 -6.40 -5.13
C LEU A 107 21.41 -5.93 -3.84
N VAL A 108 20.85 -6.26 -2.68
CA VAL A 108 21.42 -5.94 -1.37
C VAL A 108 22.78 -6.61 -1.19
N GLY A 109 22.91 -7.89 -1.54
CA GLY A 109 24.18 -8.62 -1.49
C GLY A 109 25.27 -7.97 -2.35
N ILE A 110 24.96 -7.62 -3.61
CA ILE A 110 25.90 -6.94 -4.50
C ILE A 110 26.24 -5.53 -3.97
N ALA A 111 25.25 -4.79 -3.45
CA ALA A 111 25.46 -3.47 -2.89
C ALA A 111 26.35 -3.52 -1.63
N ALA A 112 26.25 -4.56 -0.81
CA ALA A 112 27.13 -4.76 0.34
C ALA A 112 28.61 -4.90 -0.10
N LEU A 113 28.85 -5.56 -1.24
CA LEU A 113 30.19 -5.79 -1.79
C LEU A 113 30.72 -4.66 -2.67
N ARG A 114 29.86 -3.77 -3.18
CA ARG A 114 30.23 -2.71 -4.15
C ARG A 114 29.86 -1.32 -3.64
N SER A 115 30.87 -0.57 -3.20
CA SER A 115 30.72 0.80 -2.66
C SER A 115 30.01 1.77 -3.61
N GLU A 116 30.28 1.67 -4.91
CA GLU A 116 29.62 2.44 -5.98
C GLU A 116 28.12 2.23 -5.98
N LEU A 117 27.69 0.95 -5.96
CA LEU A 117 26.29 0.58 -5.95
C LEU A 117 25.65 0.99 -4.61
N ARG A 118 26.32 0.72 -3.49
CA ARG A 118 25.88 1.12 -2.14
C ARG A 118 25.60 2.62 -2.03
N ARG A 119 26.49 3.46 -2.54
CA ARG A 119 26.34 4.92 -2.50
C ARG A 119 25.10 5.38 -3.27
N ARG A 120 24.75 4.65 -4.33
CA ARG A 120 23.64 5.00 -5.22
C ARG A 120 22.30 4.43 -4.77
N THR A 121 22.26 3.15 -4.39
CA THR A 121 21.04 2.47 -3.96
C THR A 121 20.75 2.66 -2.49
N GLY A 122 21.76 2.95 -1.67
CA GLY A 122 21.66 3.10 -0.22
C GLY A 122 20.54 4.04 0.24
N PRO A 123 20.42 5.27 -0.29
CA PRO A 123 19.32 6.16 0.07
C PRO A 123 17.93 5.56 -0.24
N LEU A 124 17.77 4.93 -1.40
CA LEU A 124 16.50 4.31 -1.80
C LEU A 124 16.18 3.08 -0.95
N LEU A 125 17.18 2.25 -0.64
CA LEU A 125 17.04 1.13 0.30
C LEU A 125 16.66 1.64 1.69
N GLY A 126 17.23 2.75 2.14
CA GLY A 126 16.84 3.41 3.40
C GLY A 126 15.38 3.85 3.40
N VAL A 127 14.90 4.47 2.32
CA VAL A 127 13.48 4.84 2.15
C VAL A 127 12.58 3.61 2.16
N MET A 128 12.98 2.53 1.49
CA MET A 128 12.24 1.28 1.47
C MET A 128 12.17 0.62 2.84
N VAL A 129 13.30 0.52 3.56
CA VAL A 129 13.35 -0.03 4.92
C VAL A 129 12.47 0.79 5.85
N PHE A 130 12.53 2.12 5.75
CA PHE A 130 11.66 3.02 6.51
C PHE A 130 10.18 2.76 6.22
N ALA A 131 9.79 2.73 4.95
CA ALA A 131 8.40 2.51 4.56
C ALA A 131 7.90 1.12 5.00
N PHE A 132 8.73 0.09 4.86
CA PHE A 132 8.42 -1.26 5.34
C PHE A 132 8.24 -1.30 6.86
N ALA A 133 9.16 -0.69 7.62
CA ALA A 133 9.06 -0.60 9.07
C ALA A 133 7.80 0.18 9.52
N ALA A 134 7.47 1.27 8.83
CA ALA A 134 6.27 2.05 9.11
C ALA A 134 4.99 1.26 8.83
N LEU A 135 4.95 0.43 7.78
CA LEU A 135 3.85 -0.50 7.53
C LEU A 135 3.71 -1.50 8.69
N VAL A 136 4.79 -2.20 9.05
CA VAL A 136 4.80 -3.14 10.18
C VAL A 136 4.32 -2.47 11.47
N TYR A 137 4.83 -1.28 11.77
CA TYR A 137 4.41 -0.50 12.92
C TYR A 137 2.92 -0.15 12.87
N GLY A 138 2.43 0.35 11.73
CA GLY A 138 1.01 0.65 11.52
C GLY A 138 0.13 -0.59 11.73
N ASN A 139 0.58 -1.76 11.28
CA ASN A 139 -0.14 -3.01 11.50
C ASN A 139 -0.12 -3.45 12.96
N VAL A 140 0.98 -3.29 13.69
CA VAL A 140 1.01 -3.57 15.13
C VAL A 140 0.07 -2.64 15.91
N ARG A 141 -0.11 -1.40 15.44
CA ARG A 141 -1.03 -0.41 16.03
C ARG A 141 -2.48 -0.50 15.55
N ASP A 142 -2.80 -1.52 14.75
CA ASP A 142 -4.10 -1.69 14.09
C ASP A 142 -4.49 -0.55 13.13
N GLY A 143 -3.55 0.33 12.78
CA GLY A 143 -3.76 1.41 11.83
C GLY A 143 -3.57 0.99 10.37
N ALA A 144 -3.17 -0.25 10.10
CA ALA A 144 -3.07 -0.76 8.73
C ALA A 144 -4.47 -1.17 8.21
N PRO A 145 -4.94 -0.57 7.10
CA PRO A 145 -6.35 -0.61 6.68
C PRO A 145 -6.68 -1.65 5.61
N THR A 146 -5.71 -2.47 5.18
CA THR A 146 -5.92 -3.42 4.08
C THR A 146 -6.00 -4.85 4.59
N HIS A 147 -7.09 -5.55 4.27
CA HIS A 147 -7.20 -7.00 4.44
C HIS A 147 -6.24 -7.77 3.51
N HIS A 148 -5.78 -7.14 2.42
CA HIS A 148 -4.72 -7.65 1.56
C HIS A 148 -3.40 -6.96 1.86
N ALA A 149 -2.48 -7.67 2.52
CA ALA A 149 -1.20 -7.12 2.92
C ALA A 149 -0.28 -6.77 1.74
N GLU A 150 -0.55 -7.28 0.54
CA GLU A 150 0.24 -7.05 -0.68
C GLU A 150 0.01 -5.65 -1.27
N ARG A 151 -1.20 -5.09 -1.10
CA ARG A 151 -1.58 -3.77 -1.66
C ARG A 151 -0.69 -2.61 -1.18
N PRO A 152 -0.47 -2.42 0.14
CA PRO A 152 0.47 -1.40 0.65
C PRO A 152 1.91 -1.58 0.14
N MET A 153 2.24 -2.78 -0.35
CA MET A 153 3.61 -3.15 -0.73
C MET A 153 3.89 -2.90 -2.22
N LEU A 154 2.87 -2.61 -3.02
CA LEU A 154 3.02 -2.29 -4.45
C LEU A 154 4.08 -1.21 -4.71
N PRO A 155 4.13 -0.09 -3.96
CA PRO A 155 5.18 0.91 -4.16
C PRO A 155 6.59 0.37 -3.87
N LEU A 156 6.74 -0.55 -2.91
CA LEU A 156 8.02 -1.20 -2.60
C LEU A 156 8.42 -2.16 -3.73
N PHE A 157 7.47 -2.95 -4.25
CA PHE A 157 7.70 -3.82 -5.40
C PHE A 157 8.16 -3.03 -6.63
N VAL A 158 7.50 -1.90 -6.92
CA VAL A 158 7.89 -1.01 -8.02
C VAL A 158 9.30 -0.47 -7.83
N LEU A 159 9.65 -0.01 -6.61
CA LEU A 159 10.99 0.48 -6.32
C LEU A 159 12.07 -0.60 -6.52
N VAL A 160 11.82 -1.83 -6.06
CA VAL A 160 12.73 -2.96 -6.33
C VAL A 160 12.87 -3.20 -7.83
N ALA A 161 11.75 -3.27 -8.55
CA ALA A 161 11.77 -3.50 -9.99
C ALA A 161 12.58 -2.42 -10.72
N MET A 162 12.40 -1.14 -10.37
CA MET A 162 13.18 -0.04 -10.94
C MET A 162 14.68 -0.18 -10.66
N LEU A 163 15.05 -0.54 -9.42
CA LEU A 163 16.44 -0.76 -9.04
C LEU A 163 17.08 -1.94 -9.79
N LEU A 164 16.33 -3.04 -9.96
CA LEU A 164 16.76 -4.20 -10.72
C LEU A 164 16.94 -3.87 -12.21
N CYS A 165 15.99 -3.16 -12.81
CA CYS A 165 16.06 -2.71 -14.19
C CYS A 165 17.26 -1.78 -14.43
N ASP A 166 17.53 -0.85 -13.53
CA ASP A 166 18.71 0.02 -13.64
C ASP A 166 20.03 -0.75 -13.48
N ALA A 167 20.09 -1.69 -12.52
CA ALA A 167 21.26 -2.55 -12.36
C ALA A 167 21.50 -3.41 -13.61
N LEU A 168 20.43 -3.95 -14.21
CA LEU A 168 20.49 -4.73 -15.45
C LEU A 168 20.91 -3.87 -16.65
N ALA A 169 20.31 -2.70 -16.84
CA ALA A 169 20.63 -1.80 -17.94
C ALA A 169 22.13 -1.43 -17.94
N ARG A 170 22.70 -1.20 -16.76
CA ARG A 170 24.13 -0.93 -16.58
C ARG A 170 25.00 -2.16 -16.78
N ALA A 171 24.53 -3.32 -16.37
CA ALA A 171 25.23 -4.56 -16.65
C ALA A 171 25.33 -4.74 -18.17
N VAL A 172 24.26 -4.52 -18.93
CA VAL A 172 24.22 -4.61 -20.40
C VAL A 172 25.09 -3.54 -21.07
N ALA A 173 24.98 -2.27 -20.65
CA ALA A 173 25.71 -1.15 -21.25
C ALA A 173 27.24 -1.31 -21.11
N ASN A 174 27.72 -1.89 -20.01
CA ASN A 174 29.15 -2.13 -19.78
C ASN A 174 29.64 -3.41 -20.48
N ARG A 175 29.47 -3.50 -21.81
CA ARG A 175 29.78 -4.70 -22.64
C ARG A 175 31.24 -5.20 -22.52
N ALA A 176 32.17 -4.36 -22.08
CA ALA A 176 33.61 -4.62 -22.11
C ALA A 176 34.17 -5.61 -21.06
N GLU A 177 33.40 -6.09 -20.07
CA GLU A 177 33.88 -7.11 -19.12
C GLU A 177 33.21 -8.48 -19.33
N SER A 178 33.93 -9.39 -19.99
CA SER A 178 33.45 -10.73 -20.38
C SER A 178 33.11 -11.67 -19.19
N ARG A 179 33.48 -11.33 -17.96
CA ARG A 179 33.18 -12.12 -16.74
C ARG A 179 31.83 -11.79 -16.07
N ARG A 180 31.05 -10.81 -16.58
CA ARG A 180 29.76 -10.39 -15.99
C ARG A 180 28.53 -11.11 -16.55
N GLY A 181 28.72 -12.21 -17.28
CA GLY A 181 27.64 -12.96 -17.95
C GLY A 181 26.54 -13.44 -17.00
N LEU A 182 26.91 -14.01 -15.85
CA LEU A 182 25.94 -14.57 -14.91
C LEU A 182 25.01 -13.51 -14.31
N VAL A 183 25.52 -12.34 -13.94
CA VAL A 183 24.70 -11.25 -13.37
C VAL A 183 23.73 -10.68 -14.41
N ARG A 184 24.15 -10.58 -15.68
CA ARG A 184 23.26 -10.17 -16.78
C ARG A 184 22.16 -11.20 -17.01
N VAL A 185 22.52 -12.47 -17.09
CA VAL A 185 21.56 -13.57 -17.28
C VAL A 185 20.57 -13.62 -16.13
N LEU A 186 21.05 -13.58 -14.89
CA LEU A 186 20.18 -13.58 -13.71
C LEU A 186 19.24 -12.36 -13.71
N GLY A 187 19.77 -11.16 -14.00
CA GLY A 187 18.95 -9.94 -14.08
C GLY A 187 17.87 -10.01 -15.18
N MET A 188 18.21 -10.52 -16.37
CA MET A 188 17.25 -10.69 -17.47
C MET A 188 16.20 -11.75 -17.15
N VAL A 189 16.61 -12.88 -16.56
CA VAL A 189 15.69 -13.95 -16.16
C VAL A 189 14.75 -13.46 -15.06
N THR A 190 15.26 -12.75 -14.04
CA THR A 190 14.41 -12.18 -12.97
C THR A 190 13.46 -11.11 -13.52
N ALA A 191 13.93 -10.22 -14.39
CA ALA A 191 13.07 -9.19 -14.98
C ALA A 191 11.99 -9.80 -15.90
N GLY A 192 12.37 -10.78 -16.74
CA GLY A 192 11.43 -11.51 -17.60
C GLY A 192 10.41 -12.30 -16.78
N ALA A 193 10.86 -13.02 -15.75
CA ALA A 193 9.98 -13.75 -14.84
C ALA A 193 9.00 -12.81 -14.11
N ALA A 194 9.47 -11.64 -13.66
CA ALA A 194 8.63 -10.63 -13.03
C ALA A 194 7.56 -10.08 -13.99
N ILE A 195 7.92 -9.78 -15.24
CA ILE A 195 6.96 -9.30 -16.25
C ILE A 195 5.91 -10.38 -16.55
N VAL A 196 6.32 -11.63 -16.80
CA VAL A 196 5.40 -12.73 -17.11
C VAL A 196 4.50 -13.05 -15.92
N SER A 197 5.06 -13.13 -14.72
CA SER A 197 4.31 -13.37 -13.47
C SER A 197 3.32 -12.26 -13.16
N TYR A 198 3.71 -10.99 -13.40
CA TYR A 198 2.81 -9.85 -13.21
C TYR A 198 1.68 -9.83 -14.24
N ALA A 199 1.98 -10.11 -15.52
CA ALA A 199 0.97 -10.18 -16.58
C ALA A 199 -0.04 -11.31 -16.33
N GLY A 200 0.41 -12.46 -15.83
CA GLY A 200 -0.48 -13.56 -15.43
C GLY A 200 -1.42 -13.17 -14.30
N ARG A 201 -0.88 -12.61 -13.21
CA ARG A 201 -1.65 -12.21 -12.03
C ARG A 201 -2.55 -10.99 -12.24
N TYR A 202 -2.28 -10.17 -13.24
CA TYR A 202 -3.17 -9.07 -13.62
C TYR A 202 -4.54 -9.58 -14.12
N ARG A 203 -4.62 -10.81 -14.64
CA ARG A 203 -5.91 -11.42 -15.02
C ARG A 203 -6.79 -11.70 -13.82
N ASP A 204 -6.17 -11.98 -12.67
CA ASP A 204 -6.86 -12.32 -11.41
C ASP A 204 -7.08 -11.09 -10.51
N TYR A 205 -6.85 -9.87 -11.03
CA TYR A 205 -7.00 -8.67 -10.22
C TYR A 205 -8.45 -8.49 -9.77
N PRO A 206 -8.72 -8.30 -8.46
CA PRO A 206 -10.08 -8.18 -7.95
C PRO A 206 -10.80 -6.99 -8.57
N GLY A 207 -12.05 -7.20 -8.99
CA GLY A 207 -12.89 -6.22 -9.69
C GLY A 207 -13.22 -6.59 -11.14
N THR A 208 -12.62 -7.65 -11.67
CA THR A 208 -12.92 -8.19 -13.02
C THR A 208 -13.85 -9.42 -13.00
N GLY A 209 -14.22 -9.93 -11.82
CA GLY A 209 -15.16 -11.05 -11.65
C GLY A 209 -16.60 -10.62 -11.36
N GLU A 210 -17.54 -11.56 -11.44
CA GLU A 210 -18.98 -11.45 -11.15
C GLU A 210 -19.32 -11.17 -9.67
N ALA A 211 -18.53 -10.34 -8.98
CA ALA A 211 -18.97 -9.75 -7.73
C ALA A 211 -19.97 -8.62 -8.03
N ALA A 212 -21.03 -8.91 -8.78
CA ALA A 212 -22.12 -7.98 -9.01
C ALA A 212 -22.62 -7.52 -7.63
N ARG A 213 -22.66 -6.20 -7.44
CA ARG A 213 -23.21 -5.57 -6.24
C ARG A 213 -24.48 -4.81 -6.56
N ASP A 214 -25.04 -5.02 -7.74
CA ASP A 214 -26.19 -4.29 -8.24
C ASP A 214 -27.42 -4.51 -7.35
N ALA A 215 -27.60 -5.73 -6.83
CA ALA A 215 -28.66 -6.03 -5.86
C ALA A 215 -28.51 -5.22 -4.56
N GLN A 216 -27.30 -5.17 -3.98
CA GLN A 216 -27.05 -4.40 -2.77
C GLN A 216 -27.12 -2.88 -3.02
N LEU A 217 -26.64 -2.41 -4.16
CA LEU A 217 -26.72 -1.00 -4.58
C LEU A 217 -28.18 -0.58 -4.76
N ALA A 218 -28.99 -1.36 -5.49
CA ALA A 218 -30.41 -1.08 -5.69
C ALA A 218 -31.17 -1.07 -4.36
N ARG A 219 -30.91 -2.04 -3.49
CA ARG A 219 -31.52 -2.11 -2.15
C ARG A 219 -31.13 -0.92 -1.27
N GLY A 220 -29.85 -0.54 -1.27
CA GLY A 220 -29.40 0.65 -0.53
C GLY A 220 -30.05 1.93 -1.03
N ALA A 221 -30.18 2.10 -2.35
CA ALA A 221 -30.87 3.24 -2.94
C ALA A 221 -32.37 3.30 -2.56
N ALA A 222 -33.03 2.15 -2.48
CA ALA A 222 -34.43 2.05 -2.06
C ALA A 222 -34.65 2.43 -0.60
N LEU A 223 -33.63 2.31 0.26
CA LEU A 223 -33.70 2.60 1.69
C LEU A 223 -33.38 4.05 2.06
N ARG A 224 -33.17 4.95 1.08
CA ARG A 224 -32.75 6.35 1.33
C ARG A 224 -33.71 7.17 2.20
N SER A 225 -35.00 6.80 2.24
CA SER A 225 -36.01 7.46 3.06
C SER A 225 -35.99 7.02 4.53
N GLU A 226 -35.33 5.92 4.85
CA GLU A 226 -35.28 5.39 6.21
C GLU A 226 -34.46 6.29 7.13
N ALA A 227 -34.86 6.37 8.40
CA ALA A 227 -34.17 7.19 9.39
C ALA A 227 -32.90 6.50 9.90
N HIS A 228 -32.97 5.20 10.18
CA HIS A 228 -31.86 4.41 10.70
C HIS A 228 -31.91 2.97 10.19
N LEU A 229 -30.73 2.40 9.90
CA LEU A 229 -30.60 1.01 9.45
C LEU A 229 -29.77 0.20 10.45
N THR A 230 -30.22 -1.02 10.76
CA THR A 230 -29.37 -2.04 11.36
C THR A 230 -29.04 -3.09 10.30
N VAL A 231 -27.76 -3.27 10.01
CA VAL A 231 -27.27 -4.13 8.93
C VAL A 231 -26.55 -5.33 9.51
N ASP A 232 -26.97 -6.53 9.15
CA ASP A 232 -26.35 -7.81 9.51
C ASP A 232 -25.62 -8.40 8.29
N PRO A 233 -24.29 -8.22 8.20
CA PRO A 233 -23.52 -8.59 7.02
C PRO A 233 -23.14 -10.07 6.98
N CYS A 234 -23.23 -10.67 5.79
CA CYS A 234 -22.64 -11.97 5.49
C CYS A 234 -21.12 -11.84 5.31
N ALA A 235 -20.69 -10.85 4.53
CA ALA A 235 -19.30 -10.52 4.28
C ALA A 235 -19.15 -8.99 4.06
N TYR A 236 -18.53 -8.56 2.96
CA TYR A 236 -18.26 -7.15 2.65
C TYR A 236 -19.28 -6.50 1.69
N GLU A 237 -20.33 -7.22 1.31
CA GLU A 237 -21.40 -6.73 0.42
C GLU A 237 -22.18 -5.54 1.01
N HIS A 238 -22.26 -5.47 2.33
CA HIS A 238 -22.93 -4.37 3.04
C HIS A 238 -22.33 -2.99 2.74
N PHE A 239 -21.05 -2.90 2.36
CA PHE A 239 -20.46 -1.62 1.97
C PHE A 239 -21.11 -1.02 0.72
N ALA A 240 -21.52 -1.85 -0.24
CA ALA A 240 -22.24 -1.38 -1.42
C ALA A 240 -23.64 -0.85 -1.04
N LEU A 241 -24.34 -1.56 -0.16
CA LEU A 241 -25.64 -1.13 0.35
C LEU A 241 -25.55 0.22 1.09
N ILE A 242 -24.61 0.33 2.03
CA ILE A 242 -24.40 1.56 2.81
C ILE A 242 -24.00 2.73 1.90
N ALA A 243 -23.14 2.48 0.90
CA ALA A 243 -22.74 3.50 -0.06
C ALA A 243 -23.93 4.01 -0.89
N ALA A 244 -24.83 3.12 -1.33
CA ALA A 244 -26.03 3.52 -2.10
C ALA A 244 -27.11 4.20 -1.24
N TYR A 245 -27.21 3.83 0.04
CA TYR A 245 -28.05 4.48 1.05
C TYR A 245 -27.63 5.93 1.29
N GLY A 246 -26.32 6.21 1.30
CA GLY A 246 -25.81 7.59 1.28
C GLY A 246 -25.79 8.32 2.63
N ALA A 247 -26.21 7.66 3.72
CA ALA A 247 -26.13 8.18 5.09
C ALA A 247 -25.46 7.17 6.03
N PRO A 248 -24.16 6.83 5.84
CA PRO A 248 -23.46 5.81 6.62
C PRO A 248 -23.46 6.05 8.13
N GLU A 249 -23.58 7.29 8.57
CA GLU A 249 -23.69 7.69 9.98
C GLU A 249 -24.99 7.24 10.64
N ARG A 250 -26.00 6.85 9.86
CA ARG A 250 -27.30 6.33 10.31
C ARG A 250 -27.40 4.82 10.19
N VAL A 251 -26.25 4.13 10.16
CA VAL A 251 -26.19 2.68 10.01
C VAL A 251 -25.46 2.06 11.20
N THR A 252 -26.10 1.09 11.85
CA THR A 252 -25.47 0.20 12.83
C THR A 252 -25.14 -1.12 12.15
N THR A 253 -23.86 -1.44 12.01
CA THR A 253 -23.41 -2.71 11.43
C THR A 253 -23.15 -3.74 12.53
N LEU A 254 -23.82 -4.90 12.46
CA LEU A 254 -23.57 -6.04 13.33
C LEU A 254 -22.29 -6.80 12.93
N PRO A 255 -21.72 -7.64 13.81
CA PRO A 255 -20.56 -8.45 13.47
C PRO A 255 -20.81 -9.37 12.27
N THR A 256 -19.83 -9.47 11.38
CA THR A 256 -19.92 -10.27 10.15
C THR A 256 -19.98 -11.77 10.42
N ARG A 257 -20.94 -12.48 9.80
CA ARG A 257 -21.16 -13.93 10.00
C ARG A 257 -20.34 -14.85 9.09
N LYS A 258 -19.59 -14.29 8.12
CA LYS A 258 -18.80 -15.02 7.10
C LYS A 258 -19.62 -16.05 6.31
N LEU A 259 -20.87 -15.69 6.01
CA LEU A 259 -21.77 -16.52 5.19
C LEU A 259 -21.54 -16.24 3.70
N PRO A 260 -21.93 -17.16 2.80
CA PRO A 260 -21.91 -16.90 1.36
C PRO A 260 -22.68 -15.62 1.01
N VAL A 261 -22.12 -14.81 0.12
CA VAL A 261 -22.76 -13.58 -0.36
C VAL A 261 -23.91 -13.97 -1.30
N THR A 262 -25.12 -13.53 -0.97
CA THR A 262 -26.34 -13.71 -1.78
C THR A 262 -27.02 -12.36 -1.98
N ASP A 263 -27.96 -12.28 -2.92
CA ASP A 263 -28.74 -11.05 -3.17
C ASP A 263 -29.60 -10.63 -1.96
N ALA A 264 -29.97 -11.60 -1.12
CA ALA A 264 -30.71 -11.36 0.12
C ALA A 264 -29.83 -10.80 1.26
N CYS A 265 -28.49 -10.89 1.12
CA CYS A 265 -27.54 -10.40 2.11
C CYS A 265 -26.94 -9.04 1.70
N PRO A 266 -26.75 -8.07 2.62
CA PRO A 266 -26.91 -8.19 4.07
C PRO A 266 -28.39 -8.19 4.51
N ALA A 267 -28.71 -8.74 5.67
CA ALA A 267 -30.03 -8.52 6.26
C ALA A 267 -30.10 -7.08 6.78
N VAL A 268 -31.26 -6.43 6.63
CA VAL A 268 -31.46 -5.03 7.01
C VAL A 268 -32.75 -4.92 7.79
N ASP A 269 -32.66 -4.31 8.96
CA ASP A 269 -33.78 -3.95 9.82
C ASP A 269 -33.89 -2.42 9.86
N THR A 270 -35.10 -1.88 9.64
CA THR A 270 -35.39 -0.45 9.62
C THR A 270 -36.07 -0.07 10.93
N LYS A 271 -35.63 1.05 11.53
CA LYS A 271 -36.21 1.57 12.79
C LYS A 271 -36.61 3.02 12.64
#